data_AF-A0A3D1R0A4-F1
#
_entry.id   AF-A0A3D1R0A4-F1
#
_cell.length_a   1.000
_cell.length_b   1.000
_cell.length_c   1.000
_cell.angle_alpha   90.00
_cell.angle_beta   90.00
_cell.angle_gamma   90.00
#
_symmetry.space_group_name_H-M   'P 1'
#
loop_
_entity.id
_entity.type
_entity.pdbx_description
1 polymer ?
#
loop_
_entity_poly.entity_id
_entity_poly.type
_entity_poly.pdbx_seq_one_letter_code
_entity_poly.pdbx_strand_id
1 'polypeptide(L)'
;MGRNAQNVSVTTWKRFMATGVDYCSRDVIAQLDLWISQNHMSSADGKVDYTARLRTVRAPVLVIAAKLDKIAPVASVKAGYELLGGPKEFFIAGEENGFRFDYAHGDLVMADRAKLEVWPEVLRFFETHTPEGLEVAGGGQSAVAR
;
A
#
# COMPACT_ATOMS: atom_id res chain seq x y z
N MET A 1 -3.86 -12.17 8.53
CA MET A 1 -2.77 -11.17 8.41
C MET A 1 -1.61 -11.80 7.67
N GLY A 2 -1.40 -11.44 6.39
CA GLY A 2 -0.39 -12.07 5.53
C GLY A 2 0.98 -11.46 5.77
N ARG A 3 1.94 -12.28 6.23
CA ARG A 3 3.36 -11.93 6.35
C ARG A 3 4.24 -12.99 5.71
N ASN A 4 5.39 -12.62 5.15
CA ASN A 4 6.46 -13.56 4.86
C ASN A 4 7.42 -13.64 6.07
N ALA A 5 7.59 -14.85 6.63
CA ALA A 5 8.46 -15.06 7.78
C ALA A 5 9.95 -14.83 7.49
N GLN A 6 10.35 -14.84 6.21
CA GLN A 6 11.71 -14.51 5.79
C GLN A 6 11.96 -12.99 5.79
N ASN A 7 10.91 -12.18 5.69
CA ASN A 7 11.00 -10.72 5.51
C ASN A 7 10.65 -9.93 6.78
N VAL A 8 9.99 -10.58 7.74
CA VAL A 8 9.57 -9.98 9.02
C VAL A 8 10.15 -10.76 10.19
N SER A 9 11.06 -10.14 10.94
CA SER A 9 11.57 -10.72 12.18
C SER A 9 10.47 -10.93 13.22
N VAL A 10 10.70 -11.90 14.11
CA VAL A 10 9.80 -12.19 15.24
C VAL A 10 9.60 -10.96 16.13
N THR A 11 10.63 -10.15 16.32
CA THR A 11 10.56 -8.92 17.13
C THR A 11 9.62 -7.90 16.50
N THR A 12 9.78 -7.62 15.21
CA THR A 12 8.90 -6.71 14.48
C THR A 12 7.47 -7.22 14.45
N TRP A 13 7.28 -8.52 14.21
CA TRP A 13 5.96 -9.15 14.25
C TRP A 13 5.27 -9.02 15.61
N LYS A 14 5.99 -9.27 16.72
CA LYS A 14 5.44 -9.12 18.07
C LYS A 14 5.02 -7.69 18.37
N ARG A 15 5.83 -6.70 17.96
CA ARG A 15 5.49 -5.27 18.11
C ARG A 15 4.24 -4.93 17.31
N PHE A 16 4.18 -5.36 16.05
CA PHE A 16 3.00 -5.17 15.22
C PHE A 16 1.75 -5.76 15.85
N MET A 17 1.80 -6.98 16.38
CA MET A 17 0.64 -7.58 17.04
C MET A 17 0.21 -6.85 18.31
N ALA A 18 1.13 -6.16 18.99
CA ALA A 18 0.83 -5.40 20.20
C ALA A 18 0.20 -4.03 19.93
N THR A 19 0.51 -3.40 18.79
CA THR A 19 0.12 -1.98 18.55
C THR A 19 -0.47 -1.69 17.17
N GLY A 20 -0.33 -2.61 16.22
CA GLY A 20 -0.63 -2.40 14.80
C GLY A 20 -2.01 -2.91 14.36
N VAL A 21 -2.81 -3.42 15.30
CA VAL A 21 -4.18 -3.88 15.02
C VAL A 21 -5.13 -2.96 15.78
N ASP A 22 -5.89 -2.18 15.02
CA ASP A 22 -6.95 -1.32 15.56
C ASP A 22 -8.33 -1.95 15.31
N TYR A 23 -9.34 -1.44 16.00
CA TYR A 23 -10.71 -1.85 15.85
C TYR A 23 -11.23 -1.55 14.44
N CYS A 24 -11.77 -2.58 13.78
CA CYS A 24 -12.55 -2.44 12.55
C CYS A 24 -14.02 -2.76 12.88
N SER A 25 -14.92 -1.83 12.54
CA SER A 25 -16.34 -2.01 12.84
C SER A 25 -16.97 -3.11 11.99
N ARG A 26 -18.04 -3.72 12.51
CA ARG A 26 -18.82 -4.73 11.78
C ARG A 26 -19.32 -4.19 10.43
N ASP A 27 -19.75 -2.93 10.39
CA ASP A 27 -20.33 -2.32 9.20
C ASP A 27 -19.28 -2.13 8.09
N VAL A 28 -18.04 -1.79 8.44
CA VAL A 28 -16.92 -1.71 7.48
C VAL A 28 -16.62 -3.10 6.91
N ILE A 29 -16.61 -4.14 7.74
CA ILE A 29 -16.42 -5.52 7.27
C ILE A 29 -17.57 -5.98 6.37
N ALA A 30 -18.81 -5.65 6.73
CA ALA A 30 -19.99 -5.97 5.91
C ALA A 30 -19.96 -5.27 4.55
N GLN A 31 -19.50 -4.01 4.51
CA GLN A 31 -19.34 -3.29 3.24
C GLN A 31 -18.23 -3.90 2.38
N LEU A 32 -17.10 -4.30 2.98
CA LEU A 32 -16.03 -4.98 2.26
C LEU A 32 -16.49 -6.33 1.67
N ASP A 33 -17.26 -7.12 2.43
CA ASP A 33 -17.84 -8.38 1.96
C ASP A 33 -18.80 -8.17 0.78
N LEU A 34 -19.64 -7.14 0.85
CA LEU A 34 -20.50 -6.74 -0.26
C LEU A 34 -19.67 -6.40 -1.51
N TRP A 35 -18.60 -5.62 -1.37
CA TRP A 35 -17.74 -5.27 -2.50
C TRP A 35 -17.06 -6.48 -3.12
N ILE A 36 -16.60 -7.43 -2.30
CA ILE A 36 -15.97 -8.68 -2.78
C ILE A 36 -16.98 -9.53 -3.54
N SER A 37 -18.16 -9.75 -2.97
CA SER A 37 -19.20 -10.59 -3.59
C SER A 37 -19.76 -10.00 -4.89
N GLN A 38 -19.82 -8.67 -4.99
CA GLN A 38 -20.26 -7.96 -6.20
C GLN A 38 -19.14 -7.66 -7.19
N ASN A 39 -17.88 -7.87 -6.78
CA ASN A 39 -16.69 -7.41 -7.50
C ASN A 39 -16.79 -5.92 -7.89
N HIS A 40 -17.31 -5.10 -6.97
CA HIS A 40 -17.68 -3.71 -7.25
C HIS A 40 -17.68 -2.86 -5.97
N MET A 41 -16.96 -1.75 -5.97
CA MET A 41 -16.91 -0.79 -4.86
C MET A 41 -17.96 0.30 -5.03
N SER A 42 -18.84 0.43 -4.04
CA SER A 42 -19.92 1.43 -3.97
C SER A 42 -20.10 2.01 -2.56
N SER A 43 -20.71 3.19 -2.44
CA SER A 43 -21.09 3.75 -1.13
C SER A 43 -22.09 2.84 -0.41
N ALA A 44 -22.14 2.94 0.93
CA ALA A 44 -23.03 2.11 1.74
C ALA A 44 -24.52 2.29 1.37
N ASP A 45 -24.91 3.44 0.85
CA ASP A 45 -26.26 3.73 0.34
C ASP A 45 -26.44 3.44 -1.17
N GLY A 46 -25.40 2.91 -1.84
CA GLY A 46 -25.41 2.54 -3.25
C GLY A 46 -25.43 3.71 -4.24
N LYS A 47 -25.42 4.98 -3.78
CA LYS A 47 -25.53 6.15 -4.67
C LYS A 47 -24.25 6.52 -5.39
N VAL A 48 -23.10 6.08 -4.88
CA VAL A 48 -21.79 6.38 -5.44
C VAL A 48 -21.12 5.09 -5.87
N ASP A 49 -20.88 4.96 -7.17
CA ASP A 49 -20.01 3.92 -7.73
C ASP A 49 -18.55 4.40 -7.63
N TYR A 50 -17.81 3.86 -6.66
CA TYR A 50 -16.40 4.19 -6.49
C TYR A 50 -15.53 3.56 -7.58
N THR A 51 -15.87 2.36 -8.03
CA THR A 51 -15.17 1.65 -9.12
C THR A 51 -15.12 2.51 -10.38
N ALA A 52 -16.28 3.02 -10.80
CA ALA A 52 -16.40 3.91 -11.93
C ALA A 52 -15.88 5.31 -11.67
N ARG A 53 -15.59 5.70 -10.42
CA ARG A 53 -14.96 6.99 -10.10
C ARG A 53 -13.44 6.93 -10.02
N LEU A 54 -12.81 5.76 -10.01
CA LEU A 54 -11.34 5.65 -10.11
C LEU A 54 -10.80 6.36 -11.37
N ARG A 55 -11.53 6.28 -12.49
CA ARG A 55 -11.22 7.00 -13.75
C ARG A 55 -11.32 8.53 -13.66
N THR A 56 -11.93 9.07 -12.60
CA THR A 56 -11.99 10.51 -12.36
C THR A 56 -10.88 11.02 -11.44
N VAL A 57 -10.08 10.12 -10.84
CA VAL A 57 -8.91 10.51 -10.04
C VAL A 57 -7.92 11.26 -10.94
N ARG A 58 -7.47 12.44 -10.49
CA ARG A 58 -6.51 13.29 -11.19
C ARG A 58 -5.16 13.40 -10.49
N ALA A 59 -5.12 13.16 -9.19
CA ALA A 59 -3.88 13.15 -8.43
C ALA A 59 -2.97 12.02 -8.93
N PRO A 60 -1.64 12.21 -8.93
CA PRO A 60 -0.69 11.13 -9.16
C PRO A 60 -0.89 10.01 -8.14
N VAL A 61 -0.81 8.75 -8.58
CA VAL A 61 -0.94 7.57 -7.71
C VAL A 61 0.20 6.59 -7.92
N LEU A 62 0.90 6.23 -6.83
CA LEU A 62 1.78 5.07 -6.80
C LEU A 62 1.02 3.86 -6.24
N VAL A 63 0.94 2.79 -7.02
CA VAL A 63 0.32 1.53 -6.59
C VAL A 63 1.39 0.46 -6.41
N ILE A 64 1.45 -0.11 -5.21
CA ILE A 64 2.45 -1.12 -4.83
C ILE A 64 1.71 -2.42 -4.50
N ALA A 65 1.97 -3.48 -5.24
CA ALA A 65 1.43 -4.81 -4.95
C ALA A 65 2.48 -5.70 -4.27
N ALA A 66 2.08 -6.54 -3.33
CA ALA A 66 2.96 -7.55 -2.72
C ALA A 66 2.80 -8.90 -3.44
N LYS A 67 3.93 -9.53 -3.82
CA LYS A 67 3.93 -10.78 -4.60
C LYS A 67 3.13 -11.92 -3.94
N LEU A 68 3.20 -12.05 -2.62
CA LEU A 68 2.54 -13.10 -1.83
C LEU A 68 1.26 -12.60 -1.13
N ASP A 69 0.72 -11.45 -1.55
CA ASP A 69 -0.49 -10.90 -0.95
C ASP A 69 -1.71 -11.79 -1.22
N LYS A 70 -2.36 -12.24 -0.13
CA LYS A 70 -3.59 -13.04 -0.15
C LYS A 70 -4.82 -12.25 0.26
N ILE A 71 -4.65 -11.01 0.71
CA ILE A 71 -5.73 -10.10 1.10
C ILE A 71 -6.06 -9.19 -0.09
N ALA A 72 -5.04 -8.61 -0.71
CA ALA A 72 -5.13 -7.85 -1.94
C ALA A 72 -4.23 -8.48 -3.02
N PRO A 73 -4.65 -9.58 -3.67
CA PRO A 73 -3.84 -10.26 -4.67
C PRO A 73 -3.41 -9.32 -5.80
N VAL A 74 -2.22 -9.55 -6.36
CA VAL A 74 -1.63 -8.73 -7.43
C VAL A 74 -2.62 -8.46 -8.58
N ALA A 75 -3.40 -9.46 -8.98
CA ALA A 75 -4.41 -9.31 -10.03
C ALA A 75 -5.49 -8.27 -9.68
N SER A 76 -6.00 -8.28 -8.45
CA SER A 76 -7.00 -7.33 -7.97
C SER A 76 -6.42 -5.92 -7.87
N VAL A 77 -5.20 -5.79 -7.34
CA VAL A 77 -4.49 -4.50 -7.26
C VAL A 77 -4.23 -3.92 -8.65
N LYS A 78 -3.78 -4.76 -9.59
CA LYS A 78 -3.53 -4.38 -10.98
C LYS A 78 -4.82 -3.93 -11.67
N ALA A 79 -5.94 -4.63 -11.46
CA ALA A 79 -7.24 -4.23 -12.01
C ALA A 79 -7.65 -2.83 -11.51
N GLY A 80 -7.48 -2.53 -10.22
CA GLY A 80 -7.72 -1.20 -9.67
C GLY A 80 -6.79 -0.13 -10.26
N TYR A 81 -5.49 -0.44 -10.40
CA TYR A 81 -4.52 0.44 -11.06
C TYR A 81 -4.94 0.79 -12.49
N GLU A 82 -5.42 -0.18 -13.27
CA GLU A 82 -5.83 0.08 -14.66
C GLU A 82 -7.02 1.04 -14.76
N LEU A 83 -7.90 1.07 -13.76
CA LEU A 83 -9.05 1.98 -13.72
C LEU A 83 -8.69 3.43 -13.37
N LEU A 84 -7.53 3.70 -12.77
CA LEU A 84 -7.12 5.05 -12.38
C LEU A 84 -6.93 5.96 -13.62
N GLY A 85 -7.49 7.17 -13.54
CA GLY A 85 -7.50 8.13 -14.66
C GLY A 85 -6.37 9.16 -14.69
N GLY A 86 -5.62 9.31 -13.59
CA GLY A 86 -4.51 10.26 -13.46
C GLY A 86 -3.15 9.64 -13.78
N PRO A 87 -2.05 10.42 -13.64
CA PRO A 87 -0.69 9.87 -13.66
C PRO A 87 -0.56 8.73 -12.66
N LYS A 88 0.02 7.61 -13.08
CA LYS A 88 0.05 6.41 -12.24
C LYS A 88 1.29 5.56 -12.48
N GLU A 89 1.89 5.12 -11.39
CA GLU A 89 3.04 4.19 -11.36
C GLU A 89 2.64 2.89 -10.67
N PHE A 90 3.24 1.78 -11.08
CA PHE A 90 2.96 0.45 -10.53
C PHE A 90 4.22 -0.39 -10.45
N PHE A 91 4.42 -1.08 -9.33
CA PHE A 91 5.39 -2.16 -9.21
C PHE A 91 4.91 -3.25 -8.25
N ILE A 92 5.54 -4.42 -8.37
CA ILE A 92 5.29 -5.57 -7.50
C ILE A 92 6.53 -5.77 -6.62
N ALA A 93 6.35 -5.71 -5.30
CA ALA A 93 7.39 -6.02 -4.33
C ALA A 93 7.60 -7.54 -4.26
N GLY A 94 8.68 -8.00 -4.87
CA GLY A 94 9.09 -9.41 -4.88
C GLY A 94 10.44 -9.64 -5.56
N GLU A 95 10.98 -10.85 -5.39
CA GLU A 95 12.35 -11.19 -5.81
C GLU A 95 12.59 -10.99 -7.30
N GLU A 96 11.57 -11.30 -8.11
CA GLU A 96 11.61 -11.11 -9.56
C GLU A 96 11.81 -9.65 -9.99
N ASN A 97 11.51 -8.69 -9.12
CA ASN A 97 11.66 -7.25 -9.34
C ASN A 97 12.83 -6.65 -8.53
N GLY A 98 13.78 -7.47 -8.09
CA GLY A 98 15.01 -7.02 -7.42
C GLY A 98 14.90 -6.81 -5.91
N PHE A 99 13.78 -7.18 -5.29
CA PHE A 99 13.65 -7.19 -3.84
C PHE A 99 14.39 -8.41 -3.26
N ARG A 100 14.81 -8.33 -2.00
CA ARG A 100 15.53 -9.47 -1.39
C ARG A 100 14.64 -10.70 -1.15
N PHE A 101 13.35 -10.46 -0.88
CA PHE A 101 12.37 -11.50 -0.58
C PHE A 101 11.04 -11.14 -1.21
N ASP A 102 10.19 -12.14 -1.42
CA ASP A 102 8.81 -11.91 -1.81
C ASP A 102 8.00 -11.30 -0.66
N TYR A 103 7.39 -10.14 -0.90
CA TYR A 103 6.59 -9.42 0.10
C TYR A 103 5.17 -9.99 0.18
N ALA A 104 4.63 -10.10 1.40
CA ALA A 104 3.20 -10.30 1.67
C ALA A 104 2.51 -8.99 2.09
N HIS A 105 1.19 -9.04 2.36
CA HIS A 105 0.35 -7.87 2.60
C HIS A 105 0.92 -6.86 3.61
N GLY A 106 1.23 -7.32 4.83
CA GLY A 106 1.76 -6.43 5.88
C GLY A 106 3.21 -6.01 5.63
N ASP A 107 3.96 -6.83 4.89
CA ASP A 107 5.40 -6.65 4.68
C ASP A 107 5.72 -5.31 3.99
N LEU A 108 4.83 -4.81 3.12
CA LEU A 108 4.98 -3.53 2.43
C LEU A 108 5.23 -2.36 3.40
N VAL A 109 4.70 -2.46 4.62
CA VAL A 109 4.86 -1.43 5.65
C VAL A 109 5.85 -1.85 6.73
N MET A 110 5.75 -3.09 7.22
CA MET A 110 6.44 -3.53 8.45
C MET A 110 7.58 -4.53 8.24
N ALA A 111 7.92 -4.91 7.00
CA ALA A 111 9.12 -5.74 6.80
C ALA A 111 10.37 -5.01 7.30
N ASP A 112 11.33 -5.75 7.84
CA ASP A 112 12.56 -5.16 8.40
C ASP A 112 13.36 -4.40 7.33
N ARG A 113 13.15 -4.77 6.06
CA ARG A 113 13.76 -4.18 4.87
C ARG A 113 12.86 -3.19 4.12
N ALA A 114 11.60 -2.99 4.52
CA ALA A 114 10.68 -2.08 3.83
C ALA A 114 11.27 -0.65 3.72
N LYS A 115 11.98 -0.18 4.75
CA LYS A 115 12.69 1.10 4.76
C LYS A 115 13.84 1.23 3.75
N LEU A 116 14.37 0.10 3.28
CA LEU A 116 15.49 0.05 2.33
C LEU A 116 15.01 -0.22 0.90
N GLU A 117 13.84 -0.85 0.74
CA GLU A 117 13.39 -1.38 -0.55
C GLU A 117 12.07 -0.78 -1.04
N VAL A 118 11.14 -0.45 -0.13
CA VAL A 118 9.81 0.09 -0.49
C VAL A 118 9.75 1.60 -0.26
N TRP A 119 10.17 2.08 0.91
CA TRP A 119 10.03 3.49 1.28
C TRP A 119 10.85 4.45 0.41
N PRO A 120 12.05 4.10 -0.10
CA PRO A 120 12.76 4.94 -1.06
C PRO A 120 11.98 5.18 -2.35
N GLU A 121 11.23 4.20 -2.86
CA GLU A 121 10.37 4.38 -4.04
C GLU A 121 9.19 5.31 -3.75
N VAL A 122 8.62 5.22 -2.54
CA VAL A 122 7.57 6.15 -2.09
C VAL A 122 8.11 7.58 -1.99
N LEU A 123 9.32 7.75 -1.44
CA LEU A 123 9.97 9.06 -1.35
C LEU A 123 10.26 9.64 -2.73
N ARG A 124 10.87 8.85 -3.63
CA ARG A 124 11.11 9.23 -5.03
C ARG A 124 9.82 9.67 -5.71
N PHE A 125 8.74 8.93 -5.50
CA PHE A 125 7.43 9.28 -6.07
C PHE A 125 6.93 10.63 -5.57
N PHE A 126 7.05 10.92 -4.27
CA PHE A 126 6.71 12.23 -3.72
C PHE A 126 7.59 13.35 -4.29
N GLU A 127 8.91 13.15 -4.34
CA GLU A 127 9.84 14.14 -4.92
C GLU A 127 9.51 14.44 -6.38
N THR A 128 9.09 13.43 -7.15
CA THR A 128 8.74 13.57 -8.57
C THR A 128 7.42 14.32 -8.78
N HIS A 129 6.49 14.24 -7.82
CA HIS A 129 5.13 14.76 -7.95
C HIS A 129 4.80 15.91 -7.00
N THR A 130 5.80 16.44 -6.29
CA THR A 130 5.65 17.64 -5.46
C THR A 130 5.51 18.86 -6.36
N PRO A 131 4.41 19.62 -6.28
CA PRO A 131 4.26 20.85 -7.05
C PRO A 131 5.35 21.86 -6.70
N GLU A 132 5.81 22.64 -7.69
CA GLU A 132 6.74 23.74 -7.46
C GLU A 132 6.21 24.67 -6.36
N GLY A 133 7.03 24.92 -5.33
CA GLY A 133 6.70 25.82 -4.20
C GLY A 133 6.17 25.13 -2.93
N LEU A 134 5.96 23.82 -2.92
CA LEU A 134 5.74 23.07 -1.68
C LEU A 134 7.09 22.55 -1.16
N GLU A 135 7.70 23.26 -0.19
CA GLU A 135 8.90 22.75 0.47
C GLU A 135 8.56 21.49 1.27
N VAL A 136 9.08 20.34 0.84
CA VAL A 136 9.12 19.14 1.69
C VAL A 136 10.12 19.45 2.79
N ALA A 137 9.64 19.71 4.00
CA ALA A 137 10.49 19.95 5.16
C ALA A 137 11.56 18.83 5.24
N GLY A 138 12.81 19.23 5.01
CA GLY A 138 13.91 18.30 4.75
C GLY A 138 14.02 17.23 5.82
N GLY A 139 14.22 16.00 5.36
CA GLY A 139 14.52 14.85 6.22
C GLY A 139 15.61 15.23 7.22
N GLY A 140 15.28 15.10 8.51
CA GLY A 140 16.19 15.38 9.60
C GLY A 140 17.53 14.69 9.35
N GLN A 141 18.57 15.50 9.18
CA GLN A 141 19.94 15.02 9.22
C GLN A 141 20.11 14.29 10.54
N SER A 142 20.52 13.02 10.44
CA SER A 142 20.98 12.22 11.57
C SER A 142 22.08 13.00 12.29
N ALA A 143 21.74 13.59 13.44
CA ALA A 143 22.73 14.04 14.40
C ALA A 143 23.32 12.80 15.06
N VAL A 144 24.31 12.19 14.41
CA VAL A 144 25.26 11.32 15.08
C VAL A 144 26.17 12.24 15.89
N ALA A 145 25.76 12.52 17.12
CA ALA A 145 26.64 13.08 18.14
C ALA A 145 27.28 11.92 18.91
N ARG A 146 28.55 11.68 18.57
CA ARG A 146 29.68 11.16 19.36
C ARG A 146 29.39 10.16 20.48
#